data_AF-A0A1S3Y5S3-F1
#
_entry.id   AF-A0A1S3Y5S3-F1
#
_cell.length_a   1.000
_cell.length_b   1.000
_cell.length_c   1.000
_cell.angle_alpha   90.00
_cell.angle_beta   90.00
_cell.angle_gamma   90.00
#
_symmetry.space_group_name_H-M   'P 1'
#
loop_
_entity.id
_entity.type
_entity.pdbx_description
1 polymer ?
#
loop_
_entity_poly.entity_id
_entity_poly.type
_entity_poly.pdbx_seq_one_letter_code
_entity_poly.pdbx_strand_id
1 'polypeptide(L)'
;MDNCDGAGVEYIISDRIFETLPSEEQKLWHTHEYEIISGLWVNPGVPEMVQKPELENLARTYGKFWCTWQVDRGDRVPLGAPALMMSPQGVNLGMVAPELVKKRDERYGISSQELEKTRMDIAGPE
;
A
#
# COMPACT_ATOMS: atom_id res chain seq x y z
N MET A 1 -2.51 -2.33 0.08
CA MET A 1 -2.44 -3.20 1.29
C MET A 1 -3.70 -4.07 1.50
N ASP A 2 -4.33 -4.61 0.45
CA ASP A 2 -5.71 -5.14 0.59
C ASP A 2 -5.81 -6.67 0.78
N ASN A 3 -4.77 -7.31 1.34
CA ASN A 3 -4.76 -8.75 1.63
C ASN A 3 -4.62 -9.09 3.12
N CYS A 4 -4.76 -8.10 4.01
CA CYS A 4 -4.86 -8.31 5.45
C CYS A 4 -6.02 -7.45 5.93
N ASP A 5 -7.20 -8.04 6.09
CA ASP A 5 -8.33 -7.39 6.79
C ASP A 5 -8.04 -7.23 8.31
N GLY A 6 -6.79 -7.24 8.74
CA GLY A 6 -6.40 -7.24 10.15
C GLY A 6 -5.21 -6.35 10.48
N ALA A 7 -4.52 -6.68 11.56
CA ALA A 7 -3.56 -5.78 12.20
C ALA A 7 -2.11 -6.23 11.96
N GLY A 8 -1.25 -5.26 11.68
CA GLY A 8 0.18 -5.51 11.49
C GLY A 8 1.03 -4.28 11.80
N VAL A 9 2.32 -4.41 11.54
CA VAL A 9 3.28 -3.32 11.64
C VAL A 9 3.98 -3.18 10.31
N GLU A 10 3.99 -1.96 9.79
CA GLU A 10 4.78 -1.60 8.63
C GLU A 10 5.98 -0.75 9.03
N TYR A 11 7.13 -1.10 8.47
CA TYR A 11 8.32 -0.27 8.50
C TYR A 11 8.43 0.48 7.18
N ILE A 12 8.67 1.79 7.25
CA ILE A 12 8.82 2.66 6.09
C ILE A 12 10.24 3.22 6.09
N ILE A 13 10.94 3.09 4.97
CA ILE A 13 12.29 3.62 4.77
C ILE A 13 12.36 4.42 3.46
N SER A 14 13.32 5.35 3.37
CA SER A 14 13.59 6.05 2.11
C SER A 14 14.30 5.15 1.12
N ASP A 15 14.16 5.47 -0.16
CA ASP A 15 14.99 5.00 -1.29
C ASP A 15 16.49 4.87 -0.94
N ARG A 16 17.10 5.92 -0.36
CA ARG A 16 18.51 5.95 0.03
C ARG A 16 18.89 4.86 1.04
N ILE A 17 17.99 4.49 1.94
CA ILE A 17 18.25 3.41 2.91
C ILE A 17 18.06 2.07 2.21
N PHE A 18 17.01 1.94 1.41
CA PHE A 18 16.70 0.72 0.67
C PHE A 18 17.86 0.27 -0.24
N GLU A 19 18.47 1.22 -0.98
CA GLU A 19 19.64 0.96 -1.84
C GLU A 19 20.84 0.36 -1.10
N THR A 20 20.96 0.63 0.21
CA THR A 20 22.06 0.10 1.03
C THR A 20 21.79 -1.31 1.56
N LEU A 21 20.56 -1.82 1.41
CA LEU A 21 20.18 -3.13 1.93
C LEU A 21 20.79 -4.26 1.07
N PRO A 22 21.14 -5.40 1.68
CA PRO A 22 21.48 -6.60 0.93
C PRO A 22 20.35 -7.02 -0.02
N SER A 23 20.67 -7.59 -1.17
CA SER A 23 19.68 -7.97 -2.19
C SER A 23 18.61 -8.94 -1.69
N GLU A 24 18.95 -9.84 -0.76
CA GLU A 24 17.96 -10.75 -0.14
C GLU A 24 16.99 -10.00 0.78
N GLU A 25 17.46 -8.95 1.45
CA GLU A 25 16.62 -8.13 2.32
C GLU A 25 15.68 -7.26 1.46
N GLN A 26 16.18 -6.67 0.37
CA GLN A 26 15.37 -5.85 -0.56
C GLN A 26 14.12 -6.58 -1.07
N LYS A 27 14.18 -7.90 -1.27
CA LYS A 27 13.02 -8.72 -1.70
C LYS A 27 11.86 -8.71 -0.71
N LEU A 28 12.11 -8.30 0.53
CA LEU A 28 11.09 -8.24 1.59
C LEU A 28 10.38 -6.88 1.65
N TRP A 29 10.72 -5.95 0.77
CA TRP A 29 10.16 -4.60 0.73
C TRP A 29 9.45 -4.37 -0.61
N HIS A 30 8.48 -3.46 -0.60
CA HIS A 30 7.75 -3.03 -1.79
C HIS A 30 7.73 -1.49 -1.85
N THR A 31 7.63 -0.92 -3.05
CA THR A 31 7.45 0.53 -3.19
C THR A 31 6.00 0.93 -2.94
N HIS A 32 5.79 2.09 -2.33
CA HIS A 32 4.46 2.70 -2.19
C HIS A 32 4.01 3.44 -3.46
N GLU A 33 4.90 3.66 -4.43
CA GLU A 33 4.59 4.39 -5.67
C GLU A 33 3.34 3.82 -6.35
N TYR A 34 3.32 2.51 -6.60
CA TYR A 34 2.24 1.89 -7.36
C TYR A 34 0.88 2.05 -6.67
N GLU A 35 0.80 1.80 -5.36
CA GLU A 35 -0.48 1.92 -4.64
C GLU A 35 -0.96 3.37 -4.56
N ILE A 36 -0.05 4.34 -4.50
CA ILE A 36 -0.39 5.76 -4.49
C ILE A 36 -0.92 6.18 -5.87
N ILE A 37 -0.17 5.88 -6.93
CA ILE A 37 -0.52 6.27 -8.31
C ILE A 37 -1.78 5.56 -8.76
N SER A 38 -1.96 4.28 -8.46
CA SER A 38 -3.18 3.52 -8.85
C SER A 38 -4.44 3.90 -8.07
N GLY A 39 -4.37 4.84 -7.12
CA GLY A 39 -5.51 5.21 -6.29
C GLY A 39 -5.91 4.14 -5.26
N LEU A 40 -5.04 3.17 -4.98
CA LEU A 40 -5.24 2.16 -3.94
C LEU A 40 -4.96 2.72 -2.55
N TRP A 41 -3.97 3.61 -2.39
CA TRP A 41 -3.80 4.37 -1.15
C TRP A 41 -4.84 5.50 -1.07
N VAL A 42 -5.69 5.44 -0.04
CA VAL A 42 -6.72 6.46 0.20
C VAL A 42 -6.72 6.89 1.66
N ASN A 43 -6.84 8.20 1.90
CA ASN A 43 -7.14 8.76 3.22
C ASN A 43 -8.57 9.34 3.18
N PRO A 44 -9.61 8.55 3.56
CA PRO A 44 -10.99 8.99 3.43
C PRO A 44 -11.26 10.30 4.19
N GLY A 45 -11.95 11.24 3.52
CA GLY A 45 -12.30 12.54 4.10
C GLY A 45 -11.21 13.61 4.04
N VAL A 46 -10.02 13.29 3.51
CA VAL A 46 -8.95 14.28 3.27
C VAL A 46 -9.00 14.73 1.81
N PRO A 47 -9.12 16.04 1.51
CA PRO A 47 -9.11 16.54 0.14
C PRO A 47 -7.78 16.23 -0.58
N GLU A 48 -7.85 15.85 -1.86
CA GLU A 48 -6.66 15.47 -2.65
C GLU A 48 -5.58 16.57 -2.65
N MET A 49 -5.98 17.84 -2.78
CA MET A 49 -5.06 18.99 -2.75
C MET A 49 -4.25 19.09 -1.44
N VAL A 50 -4.79 18.60 -0.33
CA VAL A 50 -4.13 18.65 0.98
C VAL A 50 -3.17 17.47 1.16
N GLN A 51 -3.54 16.28 0.70
CA GLN A 51 -2.72 15.07 0.89
C GLN A 51 -1.66 14.86 -0.20
N LYS A 52 -1.85 15.39 -1.41
CA LYS A 52 -0.97 15.12 -2.55
C LYS A 52 0.52 15.39 -2.28
N PRO A 53 0.92 16.52 -1.63
CA PRO A 53 2.33 16.75 -1.30
C PRO A 53 2.93 15.68 -0.38
N GLU A 54 2.13 15.10 0.53
CA GLU A 54 2.60 14.02 1.40
C GLU A 54 2.67 12.69 0.65
N LEU A 55 1.70 12.43 -0.24
CA LEU A 55 1.74 11.26 -1.12
C LEU A 55 2.95 11.29 -2.06
N GLU A 56 3.39 12.47 -2.51
CA GLU A 56 4.63 12.63 -3.28
C GLU A 56 5.87 12.20 -2.49
N ASN A 57 5.93 12.52 -1.19
CA ASN A 57 7.02 12.07 -0.32
C ASN A 57 6.95 10.55 -0.09
N LEU A 58 5.75 10.03 0.19
CA LEU A 58 5.54 8.60 0.46
C LEU A 58 5.78 7.73 -0.77
N ALA A 59 5.50 8.22 -1.98
CA ALA A 59 5.77 7.47 -3.21
C ALA A 59 7.24 7.08 -3.38
N ARG A 60 8.17 7.83 -2.76
CA ARG A 60 9.62 7.57 -2.79
C ARG A 60 10.11 6.66 -1.65
N THR A 61 9.19 6.03 -0.94
CA THR A 61 9.51 5.17 0.21
C THR A 61 9.17 3.72 -0.06
N TYR A 62 9.83 2.85 0.73
CA TYR A 62 9.64 1.41 0.70
C TYR A 62 9.01 0.93 1.99
N GLY A 63 8.01 0.06 1.86
CA GLY A 63 7.29 -0.58 2.94
C GLY A 63 7.73 -2.04 3.16
N LYS A 64 7.90 -2.44 4.41
CA LYS A 64 7.97 -3.84 4.84
C LYS A 64 6.87 -4.09 5.86
N PHE A 65 5.83 -4.77 5.42
CA PHE A 65 4.63 -4.98 6.22
C PHE A 65 4.54 -6.42 6.77
N TRP A 66 4.50 -6.53 8.10
CA TRP A 66 4.24 -7.79 8.80
C TRP A 66 2.81 -7.78 9.35
N CYS A 67 1.93 -8.56 8.74
CA CYS A 67 0.57 -8.79 9.22
C CYS A 67 0.63 -9.81 10.38
N THR A 68 0.22 -9.36 11.57
CA THR A 68 0.25 -10.15 12.81
C THR A 68 -1.10 -10.78 13.15
N TRP A 69 -2.18 -10.31 12.51
CA TRP A 69 -3.51 -10.86 12.64
C TRP A 69 -4.24 -10.83 11.30
N GLN A 70 -4.56 -12.01 10.76
CA GLN A 70 -5.36 -12.19 9.55
C GLN A 70 -6.81 -12.49 9.97
N VAL A 71 -7.65 -11.47 10.12
CA VAL A 71 -9.02 -11.67 10.66
C VAL A 71 -9.93 -12.45 9.70
N ASP A 72 -9.60 -12.42 8.41
CA ASP A 72 -10.26 -13.16 7.33
C ASP A 72 -10.12 -14.68 7.50
N ARG A 73 -9.13 -15.15 8.26
CA ARG A 73 -9.02 -16.56 8.67
C ARG A 73 -10.12 -16.99 9.66
N GLY A 74 -10.82 -16.04 10.28
CA GLY A 74 -11.94 -16.28 11.20
C GLY A 74 -11.53 -16.49 12.66
N ASP A 75 -10.26 -16.23 13.01
CA ASP A 75 -9.80 -16.35 14.39
C ASP A 75 -10.22 -15.17 15.25
N ARG A 76 -10.66 -15.48 16.48
CA ARG A 76 -11.10 -14.46 17.45
C ARG A 76 -9.95 -13.64 18.05
N VAL A 77 -8.72 -14.13 17.94
CA VAL A 77 -7.50 -13.47 18.43
C VAL A 77 -6.35 -13.70 17.44
N PRO A 78 -5.26 -12.91 17.49
CA PRO A 78 -4.09 -13.08 16.63
C PRO A 78 -3.35 -14.40 16.91
N LEU A 79 -3.74 -15.48 16.21
CA LEU A 79 -3.08 -16.78 16.32
C LEU A 79 -2.09 -17.01 15.17
N GLY A 80 -1.02 -17.75 15.45
CA GLY A 80 -0.03 -18.16 14.47
C GLY A 80 1.12 -17.17 14.30
N ALA A 81 1.99 -17.46 13.33
CA ALA A 81 3.14 -16.62 13.01
C ALA A 81 2.72 -15.40 12.17
N PRO A 82 3.44 -14.26 12.30
CA PRO A 82 3.23 -13.13 11.41
C PRO A 82 3.57 -13.50 9.96
N ALA A 83 2.83 -12.91 9.03
CA ALA A 83 3.05 -13.09 7.60
C ALA A 83 3.63 -11.80 6.99
N LEU A 84 4.64 -11.97 6.13
CA LEU A 84 5.12 -10.87 5.29
C LEU A 84 4.10 -10.63 4.19
N MET A 85 3.69 -9.38 4.05
CA MET A 85 2.72 -8.95 3.06
C MET A 85 3.36 -7.94 2.11
N MET A 86 2.98 -8.04 0.84
CA MET A 86 3.45 -7.14 -0.22
C MET A 86 2.25 -6.36 -0.73
N SER A 87 2.41 -5.03 -0.86
CA SER A 87 1.40 -4.24 -1.56
C SER A 87 1.43 -4.55 -3.07
N PRO A 88 0.31 -4.41 -3.80
CA PRO A 88 0.26 -4.56 -5.25
C PRO A 88 1.43 -3.85 -5.94
N GLN A 89 2.07 -4.53 -6.87
CA GLN A 89 3.13 -3.96 -7.71
C GLN A 89 2.74 -4.10 -9.18
N GLY A 90 3.10 -3.11 -10.00
CA GLY A 90 2.71 -3.05 -11.43
C GLY A 90 3.18 -4.24 -12.27
N VAL A 91 4.13 -5.04 -11.78
CA VAL A 91 4.72 -6.19 -12.47
C VAL A 91 4.16 -7.55 -12.03
N ASN A 92 2.89 -7.60 -11.61
CA ASN A 92 2.13 -8.85 -11.41
C ASN A 92 2.44 -9.59 -10.10
N LEU A 93 2.60 -8.85 -9.00
CA LEU A 93 2.50 -9.37 -7.63
C LEU A 93 1.34 -8.66 -6.93
N GLY A 94 0.24 -9.38 -6.73
CA GLY A 94 -0.94 -8.90 -5.99
C GLY A 94 -1.88 -8.03 -6.80
N MET A 95 -2.78 -8.63 -7.58
CA MET A 95 -3.95 -7.89 -8.06
C MET A 95 -4.97 -7.79 -6.94
N VAL A 96 -5.40 -6.55 -6.62
CA VAL A 96 -6.54 -6.33 -5.73
C VAL A 96 -7.80 -6.76 -6.46
N ALA A 97 -8.67 -7.50 -5.77
CA ALA A 97 -9.92 -7.94 -6.36
C ALA A 97 -10.79 -6.71 -6.70
N PRO A 98 -11.17 -6.48 -7.97
CA PRO A 98 -11.83 -5.24 -8.40
C PRO A 98 -13.12 -4.92 -7.63
N GLU A 99 -13.84 -5.94 -7.17
CA GLU A 99 -15.03 -5.82 -6.35
C GLU A 99 -14.76 -5.20 -4.97
N LEU A 100 -13.59 -5.44 -4.39
CA LEU A 100 -13.19 -4.85 -3.10
C LEU A 100 -12.91 -3.35 -3.28
N VAL A 101 -12.19 -2.99 -4.34
CA VAL A 101 -11.94 -1.58 -4.70
C VAL A 101 -13.26 -0.85 -4.93
N LYS A 102 -14.16 -1.43 -5.74
CA LYS A 102 -15.48 -0.85 -5.99
C LYS A 102 -16.29 -0.65 -4.71
N LYS A 103 -16.33 -1.65 -3.83
CA LYS A 103 -17.05 -1.57 -2.54
C LYS A 103 -16.48 -0.51 -1.61
N ARG A 104 -15.15 -0.35 -1.59
CA ARG A 104 -14.45 0.71 -0.84
C ARG A 104 -14.80 2.08 -1.40
N ASP A 105 -14.77 2.23 -2.72
CA ASP A 105 -15.06 3.47 -3.43
C ASP A 105 -16.50 3.94 -3.19
N GLU A 106 -17.48 3.02 -3.29
CA GLU A 106 -18.87 3.27 -2.94
C GLU A 106 -19.05 3.67 -1.47
N ARG A 107 -18.32 3.02 -0.55
CA ARG A 107 -18.39 3.31 0.89
C ARG A 107 -17.92 4.73 1.22
N TYR A 108 -16.84 5.19 0.58
CA TYR A 108 -16.23 6.49 0.90
C TYR A 108 -16.62 7.60 -0.08
N GLY A 109 -17.41 7.29 -1.11
CA GLY A 109 -17.81 8.26 -2.14
C GLY A 109 -16.62 8.77 -2.96
N ILE A 110 -15.65 7.90 -3.23
CA ILE A 110 -14.42 8.21 -3.97
C ILE A 110 -14.39 7.44 -5.30
N SER A 111 -13.49 7.83 -6.21
CA SER A 111 -13.22 7.10 -7.45
C SER A 111 -11.73 6.85 -7.60
N SER A 112 -11.32 5.58 -7.53
CA SER A 112 -9.93 5.18 -7.74
C SER A 112 -9.39 5.63 -9.09
N GLN A 113 -10.22 5.57 -10.14
CA GLN A 113 -9.84 6.01 -11.49
C GLN A 113 -9.60 7.52 -11.58
N GLU A 114 -10.36 8.32 -10.83
CA GLU A 114 -10.12 9.77 -10.79
C GLU A 114 -8.88 10.08 -9.95
N LEU A 115 -8.69 9.40 -8.82
CA LEU A 115 -7.46 9.52 -8.02
C LEU A 115 -6.22 9.17 -8.85
N GLU A 116 -6.28 8.09 -9.62
CA GLU A 116 -5.20 7.68 -10.50
C GLU A 116 -4.82 8.80 -11.48
N LYS A 117 -5.81 9.35 -12.20
CA LYS A 117 -5.59 10.49 -13.11
C LYS A 117 -4.95 11.69 -12.42
N THR A 118 -5.37 12.01 -11.18
CA THR A 118 -4.84 13.17 -10.44
C THR A 118 -3.42 12.97 -9.90
N ARG A 119 -2.94 11.72 -9.88
CA ARG A 119 -1.65 11.32 -9.29
C ARG A 119 -0.65 10.78 -10.31
N MET A 120 -0.99 10.75 -11.60
CA MET A 120 -0.09 10.27 -12.67
C MET A 120 1.24 11.02 -12.76
N ASP A 121 1.32 12.22 -12.20
CA ASP A 121 2.52 13.06 -12.15
C ASP A 121 3.41 12.80 -10.92
N ILE A 122 2.97 11.96 -9.97
CA ILE A 122 3.79 11.54 -8.84
C ILE A 122 4.85 10.56 -9.33
N ALA A 123 6.11 10.77 -8.91
CA ALA A 123 7.24 9.91 -9.24
C ALA A 123 7.68 9.11 -8.00
N GLY A 124 7.99 7.84 -8.22
CA GLY A 124 8.54 6.94 -7.20
C GLY A 124 10.05 7.09 -6.97
N PRO A 125 10.68 6.07 -6.38
CA PRO A 125 12.12 6.03 -6.10
C PRO A 125 12.97 6.18 -7.39
N GLU A 126 14.14 6.83 -7.27
CA GLU A 126 15.13 6.99 -8.35
C GLU A 126 16.04 5.77 -8.53
#